data_AF-C6LTE2-F1
#
_entry.id   AF-C6LTE2-F1
#
_cell.length_a   1.000
_cell.length_b   1.000
_cell.length_c   1.000
_cell.angle_alpha   90.00
_cell.angle_beta   90.00
_cell.angle_gamma   90.00
#
_symmetry.space_group_name_H-M   'P 1'
#
loop_
_entity.id
_entity.type
_entity.pdbx_description
1 polymer ?
#
loop_
_entity_poly.entity_id
_entity_poly.type
_entity_poly.pdbx_seq_one_letter_code
_entity_poly.pdbx_strand_id
1 'polypeptide(L)'
;MFRGFSFEFTTGPNERNPRGNAEDFVNELIGDSALQIKILNNQIHALNRTIASLFDEKSKLLEEFNEQQFRLNFMERRYETFKKVIKALDVKPSNDNTDDICPICMDALGEKKVRGIGCPPHHSICPSCFGALCASSDELSCPLCRGSLDDEDLVIE
;
A
#
# COMPACT_ATOMS: atom_id res chain seq x y z
N MET A 1 0.97 62.15 -8.63
CA MET A 1 1.93 63.17 -8.15
C MET A 1 3.33 62.61 -8.34
N PHE A 2 4.01 63.00 -9.43
CA PHE A 2 5.40 62.65 -9.65
C PHE A 2 6.27 63.70 -8.93
N ARG A 3 7.15 63.25 -8.03
CA ARG A 3 8.15 64.11 -7.39
C ARG A 3 9.19 64.52 -8.43
N GLY A 4 9.35 65.83 -8.62
CA GLY A 4 10.31 66.42 -9.53
C GLY A 4 11.75 66.15 -9.09
N PHE A 5 12.60 65.79 -10.05
CA PHE A 5 14.05 65.84 -9.90
C PHE A 5 14.52 67.25 -10.27
N SER A 6 15.01 68.00 -9.29
CA SER A 6 15.79 69.22 -9.52
C SER A 6 17.25 68.83 -9.67
N PHE A 7 17.84 69.10 -10.83
CA PHE A 7 19.30 68.97 -11.05
C PHE A 7 19.94 70.34 -10.82
N GLU A 8 20.68 70.48 -9.72
CA GLU A 8 21.59 71.62 -9.51
C GLU A 8 22.92 71.32 -10.23
N PHE A 9 23.24 72.12 -11.25
CA PHE A 9 24.56 72.11 -11.89
C PHE A 9 25.52 72.97 -11.04
N THR A 10 26.44 72.32 -10.32
CA THR A 10 27.63 72.99 -9.79
C THR A 10 28.80 72.73 -10.73
N THR A 11 29.40 73.81 -11.22
CA THR A 11 30.51 73.82 -12.17
C THR A 11 31.85 73.66 -11.44
N GLY A 12 32.56 72.57 -11.73
CA GLY A 12 33.98 72.39 -11.41
C GLY A 12 34.70 71.74 -12.59
N PRO A 13 35.89 72.22 -13.01
CA PRO A 13 36.54 71.73 -14.22
C PRO A 13 37.30 70.45 -13.91
N ASN A 14 36.81 69.31 -14.38
CA ASN A 14 37.63 68.12 -14.55
C ASN A 14 37.25 67.42 -15.86
N GLU A 15 38.25 67.28 -16.72
CA GLU A 15 38.16 66.87 -18.11
C GLU A 15 37.71 65.41 -18.24
N ARG A 16 36.42 65.18 -18.49
CA ARG A 16 35.94 64.00 -19.22
C ARG A 16 34.80 64.44 -20.14
N ASN A 17 35.01 64.25 -21.44
CA ASN A 17 34.03 64.44 -22.49
C ASN A 17 32.71 63.69 -22.14
N PRO A 18 31.56 64.36 -21.93
CA PRO A 18 30.32 63.71 -21.50
C PRO A 18 29.43 63.32 -22.70
N ARG A 19 29.97 63.27 -23.92
CA ARG A 19 29.23 62.80 -25.09
C ARG A 19 29.36 61.29 -25.22
N GLY A 20 28.67 60.56 -24.33
CA GLY A 20 28.23 59.22 -24.70
C GLY A 20 27.31 59.38 -25.92
N ASN A 21 27.66 58.73 -27.03
CA ASN A 21 26.86 58.82 -28.25
C ASN A 21 25.48 58.23 -27.93
N ALA A 22 24.39 58.89 -28.32
CA ALA A 22 23.03 58.40 -28.03
C ALA A 22 22.83 56.97 -28.58
N GLU A 23 23.56 56.63 -29.63
CA GLU A 23 23.65 55.29 -30.20
C GLU A 23 24.22 54.25 -29.22
N ASP A 24 25.23 54.59 -28.41
CA ASP A 24 25.83 53.68 -27.43
C ASP A 24 24.83 53.32 -26.33
N PHE A 25 24.09 54.32 -25.83
CA PHE A 25 23.06 54.11 -24.81
C PHE A 25 21.87 53.28 -25.34
N VAL A 26 21.43 53.54 -26.59
CA VAL A 26 20.37 52.76 -27.22
C VAL A 26 20.81 51.31 -27.47
N ASN A 27 22.06 51.11 -27.90
CA ASN A 27 22.63 49.77 -28.12
C ASN A 27 22.77 48.99 -26.80
N GLU A 28 23.14 49.64 -25.70
CA GLU A 28 23.19 49.04 -24.36
C GLU A 28 21.79 48.64 -23.87
N LEU A 29 20.79 49.52 -24.01
CA LEU A 29 19.40 49.25 -23.62
C LEU A 29 18.76 48.11 -24.43
N ILE A 30 19.06 48.05 -25.74
CA ILE A 30 18.62 46.95 -26.62
C ILE A 30 19.34 45.64 -26.23
N GLY A 31 20.64 45.71 -25.92
CA GLY A 31 21.42 44.56 -25.45
C GLY A 31 20.84 43.95 -24.18
N ASP A 32 20.50 44.78 -23.19
CA ASP A 32 19.88 44.36 -21.94
C ASP A 32 18.50 43.75 -22.16
N SER A 33 17.69 44.35 -23.05
CA SER A 33 16.37 43.83 -23.41
C SER A 33 16.47 42.47 -24.11
N ALA A 34 17.44 42.30 -25.02
CA ALA A 34 17.67 41.03 -25.72
C ALA A 34 18.15 39.93 -24.76
N LEU A 35 18.98 40.27 -23.78
CA LEU A 35 19.42 39.34 -22.75
C LEU A 35 18.24 38.88 -21.88
N GLN A 36 17.38 39.81 -21.45
CA GLN A 36 16.18 39.50 -20.68
C GLN A 36 15.22 38.59 -21.46
N ILE A 37 14.99 38.86 -22.74
CA ILE A 37 14.16 38.00 -23.62
C ILE A 37 14.75 36.59 -23.70
N LYS A 38 16.08 36.45 -23.83
CA LYS A 38 16.74 35.14 -23.87
C LYS A 38 16.58 34.37 -22.55
N ILE A 39 16.70 35.05 -21.42
CA ILE A 39 16.49 34.44 -20.10
C ILE A 39 15.04 33.96 -19.95
N LEU A 40 14.07 34.79 -20.32
CA LEU A 40 12.65 34.44 -20.27
C LEU A 40 12.32 33.26 -21.20
N ASN A 41 12.86 33.23 -22.42
CA ASN A 41 12.68 32.10 -23.33
C ASN A 41 13.25 30.81 -22.74
N ASN A 42 14.45 30.86 -22.13
CA ASN A 42 15.03 29.69 -21.46
C ASN A 42 14.15 29.20 -20.30
N GLN A 43 13.55 30.12 -19.53
CA GLN A 43 12.61 29.77 -18.47
C GLN A 43 11.33 29.15 -19.02
N ILE A 44 10.76 29.69 -20.10
CA ILE A 44 9.61 29.09 -20.79
C ILE A 44 9.93 27.68 -21.27
N HIS A 45 11.10 27.47 -21.88
CA HIS A 45 11.53 26.13 -22.30
C HIS A 45 11.73 25.16 -21.13
N ALA A 46 12.27 25.64 -20.00
CA ALA A 46 12.38 24.84 -18.79
C ALA A 46 11.00 24.43 -18.25
N LEU A 47 10.07 25.39 -18.14
CA LEU A 47 8.71 25.14 -17.69
C LEU A 47 7.96 24.18 -18.61
N ASN A 48 8.09 24.33 -19.93
CA ASN A 48 7.46 23.41 -20.88
C ASN A 48 7.97 21.97 -20.74
N ARG A 49 9.27 21.78 -20.47
CA ARG A 49 9.83 20.45 -20.19
C ARG A 49 9.28 19.87 -18.89
N THR A 50 9.18 20.68 -17.83
CA THR A 50 8.59 20.24 -16.56
C THR A 50 7.12 19.86 -16.74
N ILE A 51 6.33 20.66 -17.44
CA ILE A 51 4.92 20.37 -17.73
C ILE A 51 4.79 19.04 -18.48
N ALA A 52 5.59 18.82 -19.53
CA ALA A 52 5.57 17.57 -20.28
C ALA A 52 5.90 16.36 -19.39
N SER A 53 6.90 16.48 -18.51
CA SER A 53 7.25 15.43 -17.54
C SER A 53 6.11 15.14 -16.57
N LEU A 54 5.44 16.17 -16.05
CA LEU A 54 4.31 16.00 -15.14
C LEU A 54 3.11 15.33 -15.82
N PHE A 55 2.89 15.60 -17.11
CA PHE A 55 1.85 14.89 -17.88
C PHE A 55 2.16 13.41 -18.05
N ASP A 56 3.41 13.06 -18.35
CA ASP A 56 3.84 11.65 -18.46
C ASP A 56 3.69 10.91 -17.12
N GLU A 57 4.13 11.54 -16.02
CA GLU A 57 3.98 10.98 -14.67
C GLU A 57 2.51 10.80 -14.29
N LYS A 58 1.66 11.78 -14.56
CA LYS A 58 0.22 11.69 -14.33
C LYS A 58 -0.40 10.51 -15.10
N SER A 59 -0.01 10.29 -16.35
CA SER A 59 -0.51 9.17 -17.15
C SER A 59 -0.15 7.82 -16.54
N LYS A 60 1.11 7.65 -16.10
CA LYS A 60 1.56 6.43 -15.41
C LYS A 60 0.81 6.18 -14.11
N LEU A 61 0.67 7.20 -13.27
CA LEU A 61 -0.09 7.09 -12.02
C LEU A 61 -1.56 6.72 -12.25
N LEU A 62 -2.17 7.21 -13.33
CA LEU A 62 -3.54 6.87 -13.69
C LEU A 62 -3.67 5.40 -14.13
N GLU A 63 -2.69 4.88 -14.87
CA GLU A 63 -2.64 3.45 -15.24
C GLU A 63 -2.51 2.56 -14.00
N GLU A 64 -1.59 2.89 -13.08
CA GLU A 64 -1.42 2.19 -11.81
C GLU A 64 -2.70 2.22 -10.96
N PHE A 65 -3.35 3.38 -10.87
CA PHE A 65 -4.63 3.52 -10.16
C PHE A 65 -5.71 2.61 -10.75
N ASN A 66 -5.82 2.55 -12.08
CA ASN A 66 -6.80 1.70 -12.75
C ASN A 66 -6.53 0.20 -12.50
N GLU A 67 -5.25 -0.22 -12.51
CA GLU A 67 -4.88 -1.59 -12.17
C GLU A 67 -5.27 -1.93 -10.72
N GLN A 68 -4.97 -1.04 -9.78
CA GLN A 68 -5.35 -1.21 -8.37
C GLN A 68 -6.87 -1.30 -8.20
N GLN A 69 -7.64 -0.46 -8.89
CA GLN A 69 -9.10 -0.51 -8.89
C GLN A 69 -9.63 -1.85 -9.44
N PHE A 70 -9.04 -2.36 -10.52
CA PHE A 70 -9.41 -3.68 -11.04
C PHE A 70 -9.17 -4.79 -10.01
N ARG A 71 -8.02 -4.77 -9.34
CA ARG A 71 -7.68 -5.74 -8.28
C ARG A 71 -8.63 -5.65 -7.10
N LEU A 72 -8.98 -4.45 -6.66
CA LEU A 72 -9.95 -4.23 -5.57
C LEU A 72 -11.31 -4.85 -5.93
N ASN A 73 -11.84 -4.50 -7.10
CA ASN A 73 -13.13 -5.02 -7.60
C ASN A 73 -13.12 -6.56 -7.69
N PHE A 74 -12.01 -7.15 -8.13
CA PHE A 74 -11.86 -8.60 -8.17
C PHE A 74 -11.91 -9.22 -6.77
N MET A 75 -11.22 -8.63 -5.80
CA MET A 75 -11.21 -9.11 -4.42
C MET A 75 -12.57 -8.97 -3.74
N GLU A 76 -13.28 -7.86 -3.95
CA GLU A 76 -14.65 -7.66 -3.44
C GLU A 76 -15.62 -8.72 -3.97
N ARG A 77 -15.54 -9.03 -5.27
CA ARG A 77 -16.34 -10.11 -5.86
C ARG A 77 -16.04 -11.46 -5.22
N ARG A 78 -14.76 -11.78 -5.01
CA ARG A 78 -14.36 -13.04 -4.34
C ARG A 78 -14.86 -13.10 -2.91
N TYR A 79 -14.74 -11.99 -2.17
CA TYR A 79 -15.23 -11.89 -0.80
C TYR A 79 -16.74 -12.15 -0.74
N GLU A 80 -17.54 -11.49 -1.60
CA GLU A 80 -18.99 -11.72 -1.63
C GLU A 80 -19.36 -13.15 -2.06
N THR A 81 -18.58 -13.77 -2.96
CA THR A 81 -18.75 -15.20 -3.28
C THR A 81 -18.47 -16.07 -2.06
N PHE A 82 -17.35 -15.90 -1.36
CA PHE A 82 -17.03 -16.70 -0.18
C PHE A 82 -18.03 -16.49 0.95
N LYS A 83 -18.48 -15.25 1.17
CA LYS A 83 -19.53 -14.92 2.13
C LYS A 83 -20.84 -15.64 1.82
N LYS A 84 -21.23 -15.75 0.54
CA LYS A 84 -22.40 -16.54 0.13
C LYS A 84 -22.20 -18.03 0.35
N VAL A 85 -21.01 -18.56 0.02
CA VAL A 85 -20.67 -19.97 0.26
C VAL A 85 -20.72 -20.29 1.75
N ILE A 86 -20.11 -19.47 2.60
CA ILE A 86 -20.16 -19.63 4.06
C ILE A 86 -21.60 -19.61 4.54
N LYS A 87 -22.43 -18.65 4.11
CA LYS A 87 -23.86 -18.63 4.45
C LYS A 87 -24.63 -19.87 3.99
N ALA A 88 -24.28 -20.42 2.83
CA ALA A 88 -24.89 -21.65 2.32
C ALA A 88 -24.44 -22.89 3.13
N LEU A 89 -23.21 -22.89 3.64
CA LEU A 89 -22.68 -23.92 4.53
C LEU A 89 -23.18 -23.76 5.98
N ASP A 90 -23.52 -22.54 6.39
CA ASP A 90 -24.14 -22.19 7.68
C ASP A 90 -25.66 -22.44 7.68
N VAL A 91 -26.22 -22.94 6.57
CA VAL A 91 -27.51 -23.64 6.59
C VAL A 91 -27.28 -24.93 7.36
N LYS A 92 -27.50 -24.84 8.68
CA LYS A 92 -27.44 -25.94 9.65
C LYS A 92 -27.68 -27.29 8.97
N PRO A 93 -26.74 -28.26 9.04
CA PRO A 93 -27.16 -29.64 8.98
C PRO A 93 -28.18 -29.81 10.10
N SER A 94 -29.44 -30.05 9.73
CA SER A 94 -30.44 -30.54 10.65
C SER A 94 -29.99 -31.93 11.10
N ASN A 95 -29.19 -31.98 12.18
CA ASN A 95 -29.17 -33.05 13.15
C ASN A 95 -28.18 -32.73 14.29
N ASP A 96 -28.67 -32.97 15.50
CA ASP A 96 -28.15 -32.59 16.81
C ASP A 96 -26.83 -33.27 17.25
N ASN A 97 -26.01 -33.83 16.36
CA ASN A 97 -24.84 -34.65 16.74
C ASN A 97 -23.55 -34.26 15.99
N THR A 98 -23.11 -33.00 16.06
CA THR A 98 -21.77 -32.62 15.55
C THR A 98 -20.62 -33.02 16.49
N ASP A 99 -20.94 -33.51 17.69
CA ASP A 99 -19.96 -33.89 18.72
C ASP A 99 -19.23 -35.21 18.41
N ASP A 100 -19.65 -35.93 17.36
CA ASP A 100 -19.11 -37.22 16.94
C ASP A 100 -18.38 -37.15 15.59
N ILE A 101 -17.73 -36.02 15.23
CA ILE A 101 -16.91 -35.92 14.02
C ILE A 101 -15.47 -35.53 14.37
N CYS A 102 -14.50 -36.25 13.81
CA CYS A 102 -13.09 -36.01 14.05
C CYS A 102 -12.66 -34.72 13.33
N PRO A 103 -12.09 -33.72 14.02
CA PRO A 103 -11.72 -32.44 13.42
C PRO A 103 -10.50 -32.50 12.50
N ILE A 104 -9.81 -33.64 12.41
CA ILE A 104 -8.63 -33.82 11.56
C ILE A 104 -9.02 -34.45 10.22
N CYS A 105 -9.68 -35.62 10.25
CA CYS A 105 -10.06 -36.35 9.03
C CYS A 105 -11.51 -36.11 8.59
N MET A 106 -12.33 -35.44 9.41
CA MET A 106 -13.76 -35.20 9.18
C MET A 106 -14.61 -36.49 9.12
N ASP A 107 -14.08 -37.62 9.58
CA ASP A 107 -14.83 -38.88 9.74
C ASP A 107 -15.57 -38.92 11.07
N ALA A 108 -16.61 -39.76 11.17
CA ALA A 108 -17.33 -39.97 12.42
C ALA A 108 -16.39 -40.53 13.52
N LEU A 109 -16.35 -39.88 14.68
CA LEU A 109 -15.84 -40.43 15.92
C LEU A 109 -16.80 -41.55 16.32
N GLY A 110 -16.42 -42.80 16.05
CA GLY A 110 -17.20 -43.96 16.50
C GLY A 110 -17.21 -44.06 18.03
N GLU A 111 -17.54 -45.25 18.54
CA GLU A 111 -17.58 -45.54 19.98
C GLU A 111 -16.25 -45.32 20.72
N LYS A 112 -15.14 -45.09 20.01
CA LYS A 112 -13.81 -44.86 20.58
C LYS A 112 -13.23 -43.55 20.11
N LYS A 113 -12.98 -42.64 21.06
CA LYS A 113 -12.38 -41.33 20.80
C LYS A 113 -11.27 -41.03 21.81
N VAL A 114 -10.25 -40.30 21.36
CA VAL A 114 -9.07 -39.98 22.15
C VAL A 114 -9.03 -38.48 22.40
N ARG A 115 -8.85 -38.07 23.66
CA ARG A 115 -8.63 -36.67 24.05
C ARG A 115 -7.69 -36.58 25.25
N GLY A 116 -7.09 -35.41 25.47
CA GLY A 116 -6.39 -35.12 26.73
C GLY A 116 -7.36 -34.92 27.90
N ILE A 117 -6.96 -35.31 29.12
CA ILE A 117 -7.72 -35.11 30.37
C ILE A 117 -8.04 -33.63 30.58
N GLY A 118 -7.08 -32.74 30.32
CA GLY A 118 -7.24 -31.28 30.41
C GLY A 118 -7.97 -30.65 29.23
N CYS A 119 -8.32 -31.42 28.19
CA CYS A 119 -8.98 -30.90 27.00
C CYS A 119 -10.51 -30.98 27.13
N PRO A 120 -11.25 -29.96 26.63
CA PRO A 120 -12.69 -30.02 26.45
C PRO A 120 -13.16 -31.27 25.66
N PRO A 121 -14.38 -31.78 25.90
CA PRO A 121 -14.90 -32.97 25.20
C PRO A 121 -14.90 -32.88 23.67
N HIS A 122 -15.12 -31.68 23.13
CA HIS A 122 -15.12 -31.40 21.68
C HIS A 122 -13.72 -31.40 21.05
N HIS A 123 -12.65 -31.68 21.83
CA HIS A 123 -11.31 -31.88 21.29
C HIS A 123 -10.97 -33.34 20.98
N SER A 124 -11.97 -34.21 21.06
CA SER A 124 -11.82 -35.63 20.76
C SER A 124 -11.44 -35.85 19.30
N ILE A 125 -10.46 -36.73 19.07
CA ILE A 125 -10.03 -37.14 17.73
C ILE A 125 -10.12 -38.66 17.59
N CYS A 126 -10.15 -39.16 16.35
CA CYS A 126 -10.22 -40.60 16.13
C CYS A 126 -8.86 -41.26 16.47
N PRO A 127 -8.85 -42.54 16.91
CA PRO A 127 -7.63 -43.26 17.23
C PRO A 127 -6.61 -43.29 16.08
N SER A 128 -7.08 -43.34 14.83
CA SER A 128 -6.23 -43.32 13.64
C SER A 128 -5.45 -42.01 13.50
N CYS A 129 -6.11 -40.87 13.68
CA CYS A 129 -5.44 -39.57 13.63
C CYS A 129 -4.55 -39.36 14.85
N PHE A 130 -4.94 -39.83 16.02
CA PHE A 130 -4.07 -39.81 17.20
C PHE A 130 -2.79 -40.62 16.99
N GLY A 131 -2.90 -41.85 16.47
CA GLY A 131 -1.73 -42.67 16.14
C GLY A 131 -0.81 -42.03 15.11
N ALA A 132 -1.37 -41.33 14.12
CA ALA A 132 -0.58 -40.57 13.14
C ALA A 132 0.16 -39.38 13.80
N LEU A 133 -0.45 -38.72 14.78
CA LEU A 133 0.21 -37.65 15.55
C LEU A 133 1.37 -38.21 16.37
N CYS A 134 1.17 -39.34 17.06
CA CYS A 134 2.23 -40.02 17.83
C CYS A 134 3.40 -40.47 16.94
N ALA A 135 3.12 -40.88 15.70
CA ALA A 135 4.16 -41.31 14.77
C ALA A 135 4.97 -40.14 14.16
N SER A 136 4.45 -38.91 14.22
CA SER A 136 5.03 -37.74 13.55
C SER A 136 5.76 -36.75 14.47
N SER A 137 5.62 -36.88 15.79
CA SER A 137 6.24 -36.00 16.77
C SER A 137 6.61 -36.74 18.06
N ASP A 138 7.78 -36.43 18.62
CA ASP A 138 8.22 -36.93 19.93
C ASP A 138 7.49 -36.23 21.10
N GLU A 139 7.00 -35.01 20.88
CA GLU A 139 6.17 -34.26 21.83
C GLU A 139 4.73 -34.22 21.34
N LEU A 140 3.82 -34.82 22.12
CA LEU A 140 2.39 -34.85 21.81
C LEU A 140 1.71 -33.58 22.33
N SER A 141 0.92 -32.94 21.47
CA SER A 141 0.08 -31.81 21.85
C SER A 141 -1.28 -31.89 21.19
N CYS A 142 -2.29 -31.33 21.86
CA CYS A 142 -3.64 -31.28 21.32
C CYS A 142 -3.65 -30.45 20.03
N PRO A 143 -4.16 -30.96 18.90
CA PRO A 143 -4.14 -30.25 17.62
C PRO A 143 -5.03 -29.00 17.61
N LEU A 144 -5.95 -28.86 18.57
CA LEU A 144 -6.90 -27.74 18.66
C LEU A 144 -6.46 -26.66 19.64
N CYS A 145 -6.12 -27.01 20.89
CA CYS A 145 -5.68 -26.02 21.90
C CYS A 145 -4.18 -25.97 22.14
N ARG A 146 -3.40 -26.88 21.53
CA ARG A 146 -1.93 -26.97 21.67
C ARG A 146 -1.43 -27.19 23.10
N GLY A 147 -2.29 -27.66 24.02
CA GLY A 147 -1.84 -28.13 25.33
C GLY A 147 -0.99 -29.40 25.17
N SER A 148 0.03 -29.58 26.01
CA SER A 148 0.81 -30.82 26.03
C SER A 148 -0.07 -32.00 26.42
N LEU A 149 0.19 -33.15 25.80
CA LEU A 149 -0.47 -34.41 26.09
C LEU A 149 0.62 -35.38 26.52
N ASP A 150 0.73 -35.63 27.82
CA ASP A 150 1.56 -36.73 28.30
C ASP A 150 0.77 -38.04 28.18
N ASP A 151 1.44 -39.19 28.05
CA ASP A 151 0.79 -40.50 27.87
C ASP A 151 -0.18 -40.85 29.02
N GLU A 152 0.08 -40.33 30.22
CA GLU A 152 -0.78 -40.50 31.40
C GLU A 152 -2.00 -39.56 31.41
N ASP A 153 -2.02 -38.55 30.53
CA ASP A 153 -3.07 -37.54 30.42
C ASP A 153 -4.08 -37.82 29.30
N LEU A 154 -4.18 -39.08 28.83
CA LEU A 154 -5.09 -39.46 27.75
C LEU A 154 -6.35 -40.15 28.26
N VAL A 155 -7.50 -39.68 27.78
CA VAL A 155 -8.80 -40.31 27.97
C VAL A 155 -9.19 -40.99 26.66
N ILE A 156 -9.48 -42.28 26.74
CA ILE A 156 -10.12 -43.05 25.68
C ILE A 156 -11.56 -43.31 26.12
N GLU A 157 -12.49 -42.59 25.51
CA GLU A 157 -13.94 -42.71 25.70
C GLU A 157 -14.55 -43.59 24.63
#